data_AF-A0A3A5W4A2-F1
#
_entry.id   AF-A0A3A5W4A2-F1
#
_cell.length_a   1.000
_cell.length_b   1.000
_cell.length_c   1.000
_cell.angle_alpha   90.00
_cell.angle_beta   90.00
_cell.angle_gamma   90.00
#
_symmetry.space_group_name_H-M   'P 1'
#
loop_
_entity.id
_entity.type
_entity.pdbx_description
1 polymer ?
#
loop_
_entity_poly.entity_id
_entity_poly.type
_entity_poly.pdbx_seq_one_letter_code
_entity_poly.pdbx_strand_id
1 'polypeptide(L)'
;MESVTDPKLLENRLFYKLGEFTYDYRKKVLVVGLLACIGMASLIAMGPNWAESWGVGEHESVQASDLREDAFIGEEEDAEGFVFLVYHESLDDSSQEWQDEVTSALADWEKMDDVSIEYSWDTTGDERTEFVYADEGGFWAKNRVTINLDRTSAKSLYADNHET
;
A
#
# COMPACT_ATOMS: atom_id res chain seq x y z
N MET A 1 -6.34 -9.08 57.60
CA MET A 1 -7.19 -7.93 57.96
C MET A 1 -7.69 -7.38 56.64
N GLU A 2 -8.94 -7.68 56.30
CA GLU A 2 -9.54 -7.30 55.02
C GLU A 2 -9.39 -5.79 54.83
N SER A 3 -8.96 -5.38 53.65
CA SER A 3 -8.92 -3.97 53.24
C SER A 3 -10.37 -3.51 53.03
N VAL A 4 -11.11 -3.39 54.13
CA VAL A 4 -12.50 -2.92 54.13
C VAL A 4 -12.44 -1.41 54.10
N THR A 5 -12.20 -0.86 52.91
CA THR A 5 -12.49 0.57 52.68
C THR A 5 -14.01 0.70 52.74
N ASP A 6 -14.52 1.37 53.76
CA ASP A 6 -15.96 1.59 53.94
C ASP A 6 -16.53 2.26 52.67
N PRO A 7 -17.50 1.64 51.97
CA PRO A 7 -18.04 2.15 50.69
C PRO A 7 -18.50 3.61 50.76
N LYS A 8 -18.96 4.05 51.94
CA LYS A 8 -19.41 5.43 52.18
C LYS A 8 -18.28 6.47 52.05
N LEU A 9 -17.02 6.08 52.25
CA LEU A 9 -15.86 6.95 52.08
C LEU A 9 -15.49 7.17 50.61
N LEU A 10 -16.02 6.34 49.70
CA LEU A 10 -15.73 6.38 48.27
C LEU A 10 -16.87 6.97 47.45
N GLU A 11 -18.05 7.17 48.04
CA GLU A 11 -19.30 7.61 47.39
C GLU A 11 -19.14 8.89 46.55
N ASN A 12 -18.29 9.83 46.97
CA ASN A 12 -18.04 11.06 46.24
C ASN A 12 -16.92 10.97 45.18
N ARG A 13 -16.24 9.82 45.06
CA ARG A 13 -15.16 9.64 44.09
C ARG A 13 -15.71 9.30 42.71
N LEU A 14 -15.11 9.89 41.69
CA LEU A 14 -15.57 9.78 40.30
C LEU A 14 -15.57 8.32 39.80
N PHE A 15 -14.52 7.55 40.11
CA PHE A 15 -14.45 6.13 39.75
C PHE A 15 -15.47 5.26 40.48
N TYR A 16 -15.86 5.62 41.72
CA TYR A 16 -16.88 4.87 42.46
C TYR A 16 -18.25 5.06 41.80
N LYS A 17 -18.63 6.32 41.51
CA LYS A 17 -19.87 6.64 40.79
C LYS A 17 -19.91 6.05 39.38
N LEU A 18 -18.78 6.06 38.67
CA LEU A 18 -18.67 5.45 37.35
C LEU A 18 -18.81 3.92 37.41
N GLY A 19 -18.22 3.29 38.43
CA GLY A 19 -18.34 1.85 38.68
C GLY A 19 -19.78 1.44 39.02
N GLU A 20 -20.44 2.19 39.90
CA GLU A 20 -21.86 2.00 40.23
C GLU A 20 -22.76 2.16 38.99
N PHE A 21 -22.56 3.23 38.23
CA PHE A 21 -23.25 3.44 36.95
C PHE A 21 -23.04 2.28 35.97
N THR A 22 -21.80 1.82 35.85
CA THR A 22 -21.45 0.67 34.98
C THR A 22 -22.12 -0.61 35.46
N TYR A 23 -22.25 -0.81 36.77
CA TYR A 23 -22.90 -1.98 37.36
C TYR A 23 -24.42 -1.98 37.13
N ASP A 24 -25.07 -0.82 37.35
CA ASP A 24 -26.51 -0.64 37.19
C ASP A 24 -26.94 -0.78 35.73
N TYR A 25 -26.16 -0.22 34.81
CA TYR A 25 -26.43 -0.25 33.38
C TYR A 25 -25.58 -1.27 32.62
N ARG A 26 -25.02 -2.29 33.31
CA ARG A 26 -24.05 -3.26 32.75
C ARG A 26 -24.41 -3.82 31.39
N LYS A 27 -25.68 -4.16 31.16
CA LYS A 27 -26.15 -4.68 29.87
C LYS A 27 -26.07 -3.62 28.77
N LYS A 28 -26.46 -2.38 29.07
CA LYS A 28 -26.42 -1.26 28.11
C LYS A 28 -24.98 -0.85 27.83
N VAL A 29 -24.13 -0.75 28.85
CA VAL A 29 -22.71 -0.42 28.69
C VAL A 29 -21.99 -1.46 27.83
N LEU A 30 -22.26 -2.76 28.06
CA LEU A 30 -21.69 -3.83 27.25
C LEU A 30 -22.14 -3.75 25.79
N VAL A 31 -23.44 -3.56 25.54
CA VAL A 31 -23.97 -3.43 24.18
C VAL A 31 -23.39 -2.21 23.46
N VAL A 32 -23.35 -1.05 24.11
CA VAL A 32 -22.78 0.17 23.53
C VAL A 32 -21.29 0.02 23.25
N GLY A 33 -20.53 -0.58 24.17
CA GLY A 33 -19.10 -0.86 23.98
C GLY A 33 -18.86 -1.81 22.81
N LEU A 34 -19.64 -2.87 22.70
CA LEU A 34 -19.52 -3.83 21.60
C LEU A 34 -19.90 -3.21 20.25
N LEU A 35 -20.96 -2.39 20.21
CA LEU A 35 -21.33 -1.62 19.01
C LEU A 35 -20.25 -0.61 18.63
N ALA A 36 -19.61 0.05 19.59
CA ALA A 36 -18.49 0.94 19.34
C ALA A 36 -17.27 0.19 18.77
N CYS A 37 -16.96 -0.99 19.30
CA CYS A 37 -15.89 -1.85 18.75
C CYS A 37 -16.20 -2.29 17.32
N ILE A 38 -17.43 -2.70 17.02
CA ILE A 38 -17.85 -3.03 15.64
C ILE A 38 -17.78 -1.79 14.74
N GLY A 39 -18.22 -0.63 15.23
CA GLY A 39 -18.11 0.64 14.51
C GLY A 39 -16.67 0.99 14.16
N MET A 40 -15.74 0.83 15.10
CA MET A 40 -14.31 1.02 14.83
C MET A 40 -13.74 -0.04 13.87
N ALA A 41 -14.16 -1.30 13.99
CA ALA A 41 -13.75 -2.35 13.07
C ALA A 41 -14.21 -2.08 11.63
N SER A 42 -15.33 -1.39 11.43
CA SER A 42 -15.82 -0.99 10.10
C SER A 42 -14.86 -0.02 9.37
N LEU A 43 -13.98 0.67 10.10
CA LEU A 43 -12.97 1.55 9.51
C LEU A 43 -11.91 0.79 8.69
N ILE A 44 -11.78 -0.53 8.89
CA ILE A 44 -10.91 -1.37 8.04
C ILE A 44 -11.37 -1.32 6.58
N ALA A 45 -12.67 -1.15 6.33
CA ALA A 45 -13.23 -1.05 4.98
C ALA A 45 -12.96 0.31 4.31
N MET A 46 -12.39 1.29 5.01
CA MET A 46 -12.11 2.63 4.47
C MET A 46 -10.86 2.65 3.57
N GLY A 47 -10.22 1.50 3.34
CA GLY A 47 -9.10 1.35 2.40
C GLY A 47 -7.79 1.98 2.89
N PRO A 48 -6.77 2.01 2.02
CA PRO A 48 -5.40 2.43 2.36
C PRO A 48 -5.21 3.95 2.52
N ASN A 49 -6.25 4.73 2.85
CA ASN A 49 -6.15 6.18 3.08
C ASN A 49 -5.20 6.54 4.24
N TRP A 50 -4.82 5.58 5.08
CA TRP A 50 -3.82 5.74 6.14
C TRP A 50 -2.37 5.74 5.63
N ALA A 51 -2.12 5.25 4.41
CA ALA A 51 -0.79 5.25 3.80
C ALA A 51 -0.38 6.63 3.23
N GLU A 52 -1.31 7.59 3.18
CA GLU A 52 -1.11 8.93 2.62
C GLU A 52 -0.59 9.95 3.66
N SER A 53 -0.21 9.50 4.88
CA SER A 53 0.19 10.42 5.94
C SER A 53 1.57 11.09 5.75
N TRP A 54 2.29 10.78 4.67
CA TRP A 54 3.60 11.33 4.36
C TRP A 54 3.56 12.04 3.01
N GLY A 55 3.88 13.34 3.00
CA GLY A 55 3.95 14.14 1.78
C GLY A 55 2.63 14.80 1.35
N VAL A 56 1.57 14.70 2.14
CA VAL A 56 0.28 15.38 1.89
C VAL A 56 0.11 16.52 2.90
N GLY A 57 -0.09 17.74 2.40
CA GLY A 57 -0.30 18.95 3.21
C GLY A 57 -0.11 20.23 2.40
N GLU A 58 -0.61 21.37 2.92
CA GLU A 58 -0.39 22.70 2.32
C GLU A 58 1.06 23.17 2.55
N HIS A 59 1.99 22.49 1.90
CA HIS A 59 3.40 22.84 1.88
C HIS A 59 3.81 23.22 0.48
N GLU A 60 4.63 24.26 0.39
CA GLU A 60 5.18 24.75 -0.87
C GLU A 60 5.93 23.65 -1.64
N SER A 61 6.53 22.67 -0.95
CA SER A 61 7.16 21.51 -1.57
C SER A 61 6.19 20.56 -2.27
N VAL A 62 4.95 20.44 -1.77
CA VAL A 62 3.88 19.64 -2.39
C VAL A 62 3.35 20.41 -3.60
N GLN A 63 3.01 21.68 -3.42
CA GLN A 63 2.54 22.53 -4.52
C GLN A 63 3.58 22.72 -5.63
N ALA A 64 4.88 22.73 -5.31
CA ALA A 64 5.95 22.74 -6.29
C ALA A 64 6.12 21.40 -7.02
N SER A 65 5.79 20.28 -6.36
CA SER A 65 5.72 18.97 -7.01
C SER A 65 4.56 18.94 -7.99
N ASP A 66 3.35 19.30 -7.54
CA ASP A 66 2.14 19.37 -8.35
C ASP A 66 2.32 20.32 -9.55
N LEU A 67 2.93 21.50 -9.34
CA LEU A 67 3.18 22.46 -10.42
C LEU A 67 4.25 21.97 -11.40
N ARG A 68 5.28 21.25 -10.93
CA ARG A 68 6.28 20.63 -11.80
C ARG A 68 5.63 19.54 -12.64
N GLU A 69 4.75 18.77 -12.02
CA GLU A 69 4.03 17.68 -12.65
C GLU A 69 3.11 18.23 -13.74
N ASP A 70 2.17 19.11 -13.39
CA ASP A 70 1.27 19.78 -14.34
C ASP A 70 2.01 20.46 -15.53
N ALA A 71 3.20 21.00 -15.30
CA ALA A 71 3.93 21.80 -16.30
C ALA A 71 4.89 21.01 -17.19
N PHE A 72 5.46 19.90 -16.72
CA PHE A 72 6.54 19.19 -17.41
C PHE A 72 6.27 17.70 -17.61
N ILE A 73 5.39 17.12 -16.80
CA ILE A 73 5.14 15.69 -16.72
C ILE A 73 3.65 15.54 -17.07
N GLY A 74 3.33 15.43 -18.37
CA GLY A 74 1.97 15.04 -18.76
C GLY A 74 1.56 13.74 -18.05
N GLU A 75 0.26 13.39 -18.10
CA GLU A 75 -0.46 12.31 -17.39
C GLU A 75 0.23 10.92 -17.22
N GLU A 76 1.43 10.68 -17.79
CA GLU A 76 2.12 9.40 -17.86
C GLU A 76 3.19 9.13 -16.78
N GLU A 77 3.51 10.06 -15.86
CA GLU A 77 4.58 9.82 -14.87
C GLU A 77 4.19 9.97 -13.39
N ASP A 78 2.88 9.96 -13.08
CA ASP A 78 2.36 9.61 -11.74
C ASP A 78 2.03 8.10 -11.66
N ALA A 79 2.85 7.31 -12.36
CA ALA A 79 2.71 5.89 -12.53
C ALA A 79 3.13 5.15 -11.25
N GLU A 80 2.18 4.99 -10.33
CA GLU A 80 2.34 4.08 -9.19
C GLU A 80 2.50 2.66 -9.74
N GLY A 81 3.62 2.00 -9.39
CA GLY A 81 4.02 0.78 -10.07
C GLY A 81 5.16 0.06 -9.36
N PHE A 82 5.63 -1.02 -9.96
CA PHE A 82 6.73 -1.79 -9.39
C PHE A 82 7.72 -2.24 -10.47
N VAL A 83 8.88 -2.64 -10.00
CA VAL A 83 9.96 -3.14 -10.84
C VAL A 83 10.06 -4.64 -10.66
N PHE A 84 9.85 -5.39 -11.74
CA PHE A 84 10.08 -6.82 -11.79
C PHE A 84 11.51 -7.10 -12.25
N LEU A 85 12.36 -7.48 -11.30
CA LEU A 85 13.78 -7.76 -11.52
C LEU A 85 13.98 -9.27 -11.71
N VAL A 86 14.57 -9.65 -12.83
CA VAL A 86 14.77 -11.06 -13.22
C VAL A 86 16.25 -11.33 -13.38
N TYR A 87 16.71 -12.49 -12.90
CA TYR A 87 18.10 -12.92 -12.97
C TYR A 87 18.24 -14.31 -13.60
N HIS A 88 19.20 -14.48 -14.51
CA HIS A 88 19.70 -15.80 -14.94
C HIS A 88 21.22 -15.86 -14.86
N GLU A 89 21.75 -17.07 -14.67
CA GLU A 89 23.18 -17.33 -14.78
C GLU A 89 23.68 -17.36 -16.24
N SER A 90 22.80 -17.71 -17.20
CA SER A 90 23.21 -18.04 -18.58
C SER A 90 22.32 -17.54 -19.71
N LEU A 91 21.09 -17.13 -19.40
CA LEU A 91 20.10 -16.64 -20.36
C LEU A 91 19.95 -15.14 -20.18
N ASP A 92 19.55 -14.45 -21.23
CA ASP A 92 19.38 -13.00 -21.25
C ASP A 92 18.02 -12.61 -21.81
N ASP A 93 17.73 -11.30 -21.82
CA ASP A 93 16.49 -10.74 -22.35
C ASP A 93 16.32 -10.88 -23.87
N SER A 94 17.32 -11.43 -24.58
CA SER A 94 17.21 -11.80 -26.00
C SER A 94 16.78 -13.26 -26.21
N SER A 95 16.81 -14.05 -25.14
CA SER A 95 16.49 -15.48 -25.17
C SER A 95 14.98 -15.69 -25.14
N GLN A 96 14.43 -16.45 -26.10
CA GLN A 96 12.98 -16.67 -26.18
C GLN A 96 12.43 -17.37 -24.92
N GLU A 97 13.16 -18.36 -24.40
CA GLU A 97 12.77 -19.07 -23.17
C GLU A 97 12.68 -18.13 -21.97
N TRP A 98 13.56 -17.13 -21.89
CA TRP A 98 13.49 -16.09 -20.87
C TRP A 98 12.28 -15.18 -21.05
N GLN A 99 12.08 -14.67 -22.27
CA GLN A 99 10.95 -13.79 -22.58
C GLN A 99 9.62 -14.48 -22.28
N ASP A 100 9.47 -15.76 -22.67
CA ASP A 100 8.25 -16.54 -22.45
C ASP A 100 7.94 -16.69 -20.95
N GLU A 101 8.95 -16.96 -20.11
CA GLU A 101 8.78 -17.07 -18.66
C GLU A 101 8.45 -15.71 -18.02
N VAL A 102 9.11 -14.63 -18.45
CA VAL A 102 8.84 -13.27 -17.95
C VAL A 102 7.43 -12.80 -18.34
N THR A 103 7.03 -13.01 -19.59
CA THR A 103 5.66 -12.72 -20.05
C THR A 103 4.65 -13.59 -19.32
N SER A 104 4.94 -14.88 -19.09
CA SER A 104 4.04 -15.75 -18.32
C SER A 104 3.89 -15.28 -16.87
N ALA A 105 4.96 -14.81 -16.23
CA ALA A 105 4.92 -14.29 -14.87
C ALA A 105 4.11 -12.99 -14.75
N LEU A 106 4.12 -12.16 -15.81
CA LEU A 106 3.39 -10.89 -15.85
C LEU A 106 2.04 -10.98 -16.57
N ALA A 107 1.63 -12.17 -17.01
CA ALA A 107 0.44 -12.35 -17.86
C ALA A 107 -0.86 -11.92 -17.18
N ASP A 108 -0.96 -12.00 -15.85
CA ASP A 108 -2.15 -11.54 -15.13
C ASP A 108 -2.22 -10.02 -15.07
N TRP A 109 -1.07 -9.35 -14.99
CA TRP A 109 -0.96 -7.90 -15.05
C TRP A 109 -1.21 -7.35 -16.45
N GLU A 110 -0.71 -8.02 -17.49
CA GLU A 110 -0.90 -7.64 -18.90
C GLU A 110 -2.39 -7.64 -19.33
N LYS A 111 -3.24 -8.43 -18.68
CA LYS A 111 -4.68 -8.47 -18.95
C LYS A 111 -5.44 -7.27 -18.40
N MET A 112 -4.82 -6.44 -17.57
CA MET A 112 -5.48 -5.32 -16.91
C MET A 112 -5.35 -4.07 -17.80
N ASP A 113 -6.49 -3.49 -18.18
CA ASP A 113 -6.53 -2.31 -19.07
C ASP A 113 -5.79 -1.10 -18.48
N ASP A 114 -5.69 -1.03 -17.16
CA ASP A 114 -5.04 0.05 -16.43
C ASP A 114 -3.56 -0.20 -16.15
N VAL A 115 -2.95 -1.26 -16.72
CA VAL A 115 -1.54 -1.61 -16.49
C VAL A 115 -0.76 -1.54 -17.80
N SER A 116 0.37 -0.84 -17.77
CA SER A 116 1.35 -0.81 -18.85
C SER A 116 2.63 -1.50 -18.39
N ILE A 117 3.18 -2.37 -19.23
CA ILE A 117 4.42 -3.09 -18.94
C ILE A 117 5.46 -2.68 -19.97
N GLU A 118 6.60 -2.20 -19.47
CA GLU A 118 7.79 -1.92 -20.26
C GLU A 118 8.82 -3.02 -20.00
N TYR A 119 9.04 -3.88 -20.99
CA TYR A 119 10.00 -4.97 -20.89
C TYR A 119 11.41 -4.50 -21.22
N SER A 120 12.41 -5.17 -20.64
CA SER A 120 13.82 -4.78 -20.84
C SER A 120 14.29 -4.87 -22.31
N TRP A 121 13.63 -5.71 -23.11
CA TRP A 121 13.96 -5.92 -24.52
C TRP A 121 13.32 -4.89 -25.47
N ASP A 122 12.36 -4.09 -24.98
CA ASP A 122 11.72 -3.03 -25.76
C ASP A 122 12.58 -1.74 -25.76
N THR A 123 13.41 -1.55 -24.73
CA THR A 123 14.31 -0.40 -24.59
C THR A 123 15.61 -0.62 -25.39
N THR A 124 15.98 0.34 -26.23
CA THR A 124 17.20 0.28 -27.06
C THR A 124 18.06 1.54 -26.90
N GLY A 125 19.35 1.45 -27.24
CA GLY A 125 20.26 2.60 -27.17
C GLY A 125 20.82 2.85 -25.77
N ASP A 126 21.08 4.12 -25.46
CA ASP A 126 21.78 4.53 -24.22
C ASP A 126 20.96 4.20 -22.96
N GLU A 127 19.64 4.25 -23.05
CA GLU A 127 18.69 3.95 -21.97
C GLU A 127 18.68 2.48 -21.56
N ARG A 128 19.15 1.56 -22.42
CA ARG A 128 19.23 0.12 -22.11
C ARG A 128 20.13 -0.18 -20.90
N THR A 129 21.11 0.67 -20.66
CA THR A 129 22.01 0.52 -19.49
C THR A 129 21.30 0.74 -18.15
N GLU A 130 20.11 1.35 -18.15
CA GLU A 130 19.26 1.50 -16.97
C GLU A 130 18.38 0.26 -16.69
N PHE A 131 18.19 -0.59 -17.70
CA PHE A 131 17.31 -1.76 -17.63
C PHE A 131 18.06 -3.08 -17.51
N VAL A 132 19.32 -3.13 -17.92
CA VAL A 132 20.09 -4.38 -18.02
C VAL A 132 21.45 -4.26 -17.38
N TYR A 133 21.82 -5.28 -16.59
CA TYR A 133 23.16 -5.44 -16.04
C TYR A 133 23.67 -6.87 -16.23
N ALA A 134 24.87 -7.03 -16.78
CA ALA A 134 25.49 -8.33 -16.99
C ALA A 134 26.91 -8.36 -16.41
N ASP A 135 27.24 -9.42 -15.68
CA ASP A 135 28.56 -9.68 -15.13
C ASP A 135 29.02 -11.13 -15.35
N GLU A 136 30.17 -11.51 -14.79
CA GLU A 136 30.69 -12.90 -14.89
C GLU A 136 29.80 -13.95 -14.19
N GLY A 137 28.88 -13.51 -13.34
CA GLY A 137 27.95 -14.36 -12.60
C GLY A 137 26.56 -14.46 -13.22
N GLY A 138 26.20 -13.64 -14.21
CA GLY A 138 24.94 -13.76 -14.94
C GLY A 138 24.37 -12.43 -15.45
N PHE A 139 23.08 -12.46 -15.74
CA PHE A 139 22.33 -11.38 -16.38
C PHE A 139 21.13 -10.97 -15.54
N TRP A 140 21.00 -9.66 -15.33
CA TRP A 140 19.91 -9.02 -14.62
C TRP A 140 19.13 -8.13 -15.58
N ALA A 141 17.81 -8.29 -15.59
CA ALA A 141 16.90 -7.49 -16.39
C ALA A 141 15.82 -6.86 -15.51
N LYS A 142 15.56 -5.57 -15.75
CA LYS A 142 14.51 -4.78 -15.12
C LYS A 142 13.32 -4.70 -16.07
N ASN A 143 12.13 -5.07 -15.60
CA ASN A 143 10.88 -4.80 -16.29
C ASN A 143 10.05 -3.83 -15.43
N ARG A 144 9.53 -2.77 -16.03
CA ARG A 144 8.76 -1.74 -15.30
C ARG A 144 7.28 -2.00 -15.52
N VAL A 145 6.55 -2.20 -14.42
CA VAL A 145 5.09 -2.32 -14.44
C VAL A 145 4.52 -1.03 -13.89
N THR A 146 3.76 -0.33 -14.72
CA THR A 146 3.13 0.97 -14.44
C THR A 146 1.63 0.76 -14.32
N ILE A 147 1.02 1.22 -13.22
CA ILE A 147 -0.44 1.18 -13.03
C ILE A 147 -0.97 2.60 -13.28
N ASN A 148 -1.73 2.77 -14.36
CA ASN A 148 -2.32 4.02 -14.82
C ASN A 148 -3.62 4.36 -14.06
N LEU A 149 -3.58 4.27 -12.73
CA LEU A 149 -4.69 4.62 -11.85
C LEU A 149 -4.25 5.69 -10.87
N ASP A 150 -5.21 6.38 -10.27
CA ASP A 150 -4.90 7.24 -9.14
C ASP A 150 -4.19 6.44 -8.03
N ARG A 151 -3.36 7.12 -7.27
CA ARG A 151 -2.50 6.51 -6.24
C ARG A 151 -3.21 5.59 -5.25
N THR A 152 -4.45 5.92 -4.87
CA THR A 152 -5.22 5.09 -3.93
C THR A 152 -5.69 3.81 -4.62
N SER A 153 -6.19 3.92 -5.85
CA SER A 153 -6.65 2.81 -6.67
C SER A 153 -5.50 1.90 -7.12
N ALA A 154 -4.35 2.46 -7.52
CA ALA A 154 -3.15 1.71 -7.89
C ALA A 154 -2.61 0.84 -6.73
N LYS A 155 -2.59 1.40 -5.52
CA LYS A 155 -2.20 0.65 -4.30
C LYS A 155 -3.19 -0.45 -3.95
N SER A 156 -4.49 -0.23 -4.16
CA SER A 156 -5.51 -1.26 -3.94
C SER A 156 -5.30 -2.41 -4.92
N LEU A 157 -5.16 -2.10 -6.21
CA LEU A 157 -4.92 -3.09 -7.26
C LEU A 157 -3.63 -3.88 -6.99
N TYR A 158 -2.57 -3.20 -6.55
CA TYR A 158 -1.35 -3.89 -6.13
C TYR A 158 -1.56 -4.82 -4.93
N ALA A 159 -2.22 -4.34 -3.88
CA ALA A 159 -2.47 -5.14 -2.68
C ALA A 159 -3.31 -6.41 -2.97
N ASP A 160 -4.28 -6.29 -3.88
CA ASP A 160 -5.15 -7.41 -4.25
C ASP A 160 -4.41 -8.46 -5.09
N ASN A 161 -3.38 -8.07 -5.84
CA ASN A 161 -2.76 -8.92 -6.87
C ASN A 161 -1.29 -9.30 -6.59
N HIS A 162 -0.66 -8.77 -5.54
CA HIS A 162 0.78 -9.00 -5.26
C HIS A 162 1.19 -10.45 -4.94
N GLU A 163 0.24 -11.33 -4.60
CA GLU A 163 0.51 -12.76 -4.32
C GLU A 163 0.29 -13.67 -5.54
N THR A 164 -0.18 -13.12 -6.66
CA THR A 164 -0.44 -13.86 -7.90
C THR A 164 0.84 -14.02 -8.70
#